data_AF-A0A2A5A439-F1
#
_entry.id   AF-A0A2A5A439-F1
#
_cell.length_a   1.000
_cell.length_b   1.000
_cell.length_c   1.000
_cell.angle_alpha   90.00
_cell.angle_beta   90.00
_cell.angle_gamma   90.00
#
_symmetry.space_group_name_H-M   'P 1'
#
loop_
_entity.id
_entity.type
_entity.pdbx_description
1 polymer ?
#
loop_
_entity_poly.entity_id
_entity_poly.type
_entity_poly.pdbx_seq_one_letter_code
_entity_poly.pdbx_strand_id
1 'polypeptide(L)'
;METIFLDNFLDNGIIREEAFRQSVNDIDWSQYKDKKVLIKGCSEVPVPTWSYLIITAHLAQFAKKILYGEACSAFEIYTDINNN
;
A
#
# COMPACT_ATOMS: atom_id res chain seq x y z
N MET A 1 -10.02 4.14 8.65
CA MET A 1 -9.01 3.20 8.13
C MET A 1 -9.05 3.36 6.63
N GLU A 2 -7.94 3.74 6.01
CA GLU A 2 -7.86 3.94 4.55
C GLU A 2 -7.45 2.63 3.90
N THR A 3 -7.87 2.40 2.67
CA THR A 3 -7.53 1.18 1.92
C THR A 3 -6.87 1.55 0.61
N ILE A 4 -5.70 0.98 0.34
CA ILE A 4 -5.03 1.06 -0.96
C ILE A 4 -5.25 -0.28 -1.68
N PHE A 5 -5.86 -0.21 -2.87
CA PHE A 5 -6.05 -1.36 -3.74
C PHE A 5 -4.91 -1.43 -4.74
N LEU A 6 -4.25 -2.58 -4.82
CA LEU A 6 -3.17 -2.76 -5.79
C LEU A 6 -3.64 -2.77 -7.24
N ASP A 7 -4.91 -3.08 -7.45
CA ASP A 7 -5.56 -3.02 -8.76
C ASP A 7 -5.49 -1.62 -9.37
N ASN A 8 -5.40 -0.56 -8.55
CA ASN A 8 -5.26 0.82 -9.00
C ASN A 8 -3.92 1.09 -9.72
N PHE A 9 -2.95 0.19 -9.61
CA PHE A 9 -1.64 0.31 -10.25
C PHE A 9 -1.47 -0.61 -11.46
N LEU A 10 -2.55 -1.26 -11.91
CA LEU A 10 -2.52 -2.12 -13.08
C LEU A 10 -2.40 -1.30 -14.36
N ASP A 11 -1.50 -1.74 -15.23
CA ASP A 11 -1.35 -1.26 -16.59
C ASP A 11 -1.68 -2.42 -17.54
N ASN A 12 -2.85 -2.33 -18.17
CA ASN A 12 -3.42 -3.38 -19.04
C ASN A 12 -3.48 -4.76 -18.36
N GLY A 13 -3.95 -4.80 -17.11
CA GLY A 13 -4.16 -6.05 -16.37
C GLY A 13 -2.90 -6.68 -15.79
N ILE A 14 -1.76 -5.97 -15.78
CA ILE A 14 -0.54 -6.40 -15.10
C ILE A 14 0.12 -5.24 -14.36
N ILE A 15 0.91 -5.54 -13.34
CA ILE A 15 1.78 -4.54 -12.72
C ILE A 15 3.06 -4.42 -13.56
N ARG A 16 3.23 -3.30 -14.28
CA ARG A 16 4.48 -2.94 -14.95
C ARG A 16 5.30 -2.02 -14.08
N GLU A 17 6.57 -2.35 -13.86
CA GLU A 17 7.43 -1.64 -12.89
C GLU A 17 7.53 -0.14 -13.15
N GLU A 18 7.76 0.27 -14.40
CA GLU A 18 7.90 1.68 -14.75
C GLU A 18 6.60 2.47 -14.46
N ALA A 19 5.46 1.99 -14.97
CA ALA A 19 4.16 2.60 -14.75
C ALA A 19 3.77 2.62 -13.26
N PHE A 20 4.04 1.53 -12.54
CA PHE A 20 3.80 1.43 -11.10
C PHE A 20 4.58 2.49 -10.33
N ARG A 21 5.89 2.64 -10.61
CA ARG A 21 6.75 3.61 -9.94
C ARG A 21 6.33 5.05 -10.24
N GLN A 22 5.89 5.33 -11.46
CA GLN A 22 5.34 6.64 -11.83
C GLN A 22 4.09 6.93 -10.99
N SER A 23 3.10 6.02 -10.99
CA SER A 23 1.88 6.17 -10.20
C SER A 23 2.16 6.32 -8.70
N VAL A 24 3.14 5.60 -8.15
CA VAL A 24 3.56 5.73 -6.74
C VAL A 24 4.16 7.09 -6.42
N ASN A 25 4.95 7.65 -7.34
CA ASN A 25 5.59 8.96 -7.16
C ASN A 25 4.58 10.12 -7.23
N ASP A 26 3.47 9.93 -7.96
CA ASP A 26 2.43 10.95 -8.10
C ASP A 26 1.46 10.99 -6.91
N ILE A 27 1.53 10.02 -5.99
CA ILE A 27 0.71 9.98 -4.79
C ILE A 27 1.25 10.95 -3.73
N ASP A 28 0.40 11.85 -3.24
CA ASP A 28 0.68 12.59 -2.01
C ASP A 28 0.52 11.66 -0.79
N TRP A 29 1.63 11.07 -0.34
CA TRP A 29 1.62 10.14 0.80
C TRP A 29 1.32 10.80 2.15
N SER A 30 1.44 12.13 2.25
CA SER A 30 1.15 12.86 3.50
C SER A 30 -0.33 12.77 3.90
N GLN A 31 -1.22 12.47 2.94
CA GLN A 31 -2.64 12.22 3.20
C GLN A 31 -2.90 11.02 4.14
N TYR A 32 -1.91 10.14 4.33
CA TYR A 32 -1.98 8.98 5.22
C TYR A 32 -1.41 9.26 6.61
N LYS A 33 -1.02 10.49 6.91
CA LYS A 33 -0.45 10.89 8.19
C LYS A 33 -1.34 10.48 9.36
N ASP A 34 -0.76 9.77 10.34
CA ASP A 34 -1.40 9.27 11.56
C ASP A 34 -2.59 8.31 11.32
N LYS A 35 -2.79 7.86 10.07
CA LYS A 35 -3.88 6.94 9.70
C LYS A 35 -3.45 5.48 9.81
N LYS A 36 -4.45 4.61 10.01
CA LYS A 36 -4.31 3.16 9.78
C LYS A 36 -4.64 2.87 8.33
N VAL A 37 -3.72 2.23 7.61
CA VAL A 37 -3.84 1.95 6.18
C VAL A 37 -3.80 0.45 5.93
N LEU A 38 -4.76 -0.06 5.16
CA LEU A 38 -4.80 -1.44 4.68
C LEU A 38 -4.34 -1.49 3.23
N ILE A 39 -3.30 -2.26 2.93
CA ILE A 39 -2.91 -2.61 1.56
C ILE A 39 -3.68 -3.89 1.20
N LYS A 40 -4.66 -3.75 0.32
CA LYS A 40 -5.49 -4.86 -0.14
C LYS A 40 -4.88 -5.51 -1.38
N GLY A 41 -4.58 -6.80 -1.26
CA GLY A 41 -3.83 -7.59 -2.24
C GLY A 41 -4.61 -8.67 -2.98
N CYS A 42 -5.93 -8.82 -2.74
CA CYS A 42 -6.76 -9.70 -3.57
C CYS A 42 -7.00 -9.03 -4.92
N SER A 43 -5.99 -9.14 -5.77
CA SER A 43 -6.05 -8.81 -7.17
C SER A 43 -6.39 -10.07 -7.96
N GLU A 44 -7.18 -9.94 -9.02
CA GLU A 44 -7.42 -11.04 -9.96
C GLU A 44 -6.14 -11.41 -10.74
N VAL A 45 -5.08 -10.61 -10.59
CA VAL A 45 -3.82 -10.78 -11.31
C VAL A 45 -2.63 -10.95 -10.35
N PRO A 46 -1.55 -11.66 -10.77
CA PRO A 46 -0.38 -11.82 -9.95
C PRO A 46 0.27 -10.47 -9.62
N VAL A 47 0.25 -10.08 -8.34
CA VAL A 47 0.94 -8.87 -7.87
C VAL A 47 2.36 -9.22 -7.41
N PRO A 48 3.40 -8.61 -7.99
CA PRO A 48 4.77 -8.84 -7.54
C PRO A 48 4.99 -8.37 -6.11
N THR A 49 5.74 -9.15 -5.32
CA THR A 49 6.06 -8.83 -3.91
C THR A 49 6.68 -7.44 -3.74
N TRP A 50 7.53 -7.01 -4.67
CA TRP A 50 8.18 -5.70 -4.61
C TRP A 50 7.18 -4.53 -4.64
N SER A 51 6.01 -4.69 -5.27
CA SER A 51 4.98 -3.65 -5.34
C SER A 51 4.46 -3.31 -3.94
N TYR A 52 4.23 -4.34 -3.12
CA TYR A 52 3.87 -4.20 -1.72
C TYR A 52 4.94 -3.48 -0.93
N LEU A 53 6.19 -3.92 -1.07
CA LEU A 53 7.32 -3.36 -0.33
C LEU A 53 7.52 -1.87 -0.62
N ILE A 54 7.34 -1.45 -1.88
CA ILE A 54 7.42 -0.04 -2.26
C ILE A 54 6.32 0.77 -1.57
N ILE A 55 5.05 0.37 -1.68
CA ILE A 55 3.93 1.08 -1.04
C ILE A 55 4.14 1.16 0.48
N THR A 56 4.53 0.05 1.11
CA THR A 56 4.82 0.01 2.54
C THR A 56 5.94 0.98 2.92
N ALA A 57 7.02 1.08 2.14
CA ALA A 57 8.14 1.99 2.41
C ALA A 57 7.72 3.48 2.36
N HIS A 58 6.81 3.84 1.44
CA HIS A 58 6.25 5.20 1.42
C HIS A 58 5.30 5.45 2.60
N LEU A 59 4.39 4.50 2.86
CA LEU A 59 3.44 4.62 3.96
C LEU A 59 4.12 4.68 5.33
N ALA A 60 5.20 3.94 5.56
CA ALA A 60 5.88 3.87 6.86
C ALA A 60 6.46 5.22 7.32
N GLN A 61 6.55 6.21 6.44
CA GLN A 61 7.00 7.57 6.77
C GLN A 61 5.87 8.46 7.33
N PHE A 62 4.60 8.06 7.16
CA PHE A 62 3.44 8.89 7.48
C PHE A 62 2.37 8.14 8.30
N ALA A 63 2.08 6.89 7.96
CA ALA A 63 0.99 6.12 8.54
C ALA A 63 1.30 5.65 9.97
N LYS A 64 0.28 5.68 10.83
CA LYS A 64 0.39 5.13 12.19
C LYS A 64 0.46 3.61 12.21
N LYS A 65 -0.27 2.96 11.29
CA LYS A 65 -0.26 1.49 11.13
C LYS A 65 -0.46 1.11 9.68
N ILE A 66 0.20 0.03 9.27
CA ILE A 66 0.01 -0.57 7.95
C ILE A 66 -0.40 -2.02 8.15
N LEU A 67 -1.51 -2.39 7.52
CA LEU A 67 -2.00 -3.75 7.46
C LEU A 67 -1.93 -4.27 6.03
N TYR A 68 -1.81 -5.59 5.88
CA TYR A 68 -1.83 -6.28 4.60
C TYR A 68 -2.85 -7.41 4.62
N GLY A 69 -3.64 -7.54 3.54
CA GLY A 69 -4.59 -8.64 3.36
C GLY A 69 -6.00 -8.15 3.04
N GLU A 70 -7.00 -8.91 3.44
CA GLU A 70 -8.41 -8.56 3.27
C GLU A 70 -8.98 -7.88 4.52
N ALA A 71 -10.07 -7.13 4.38
CA ALA A 71 -10.69 -6.43 5.51
C ALA A 71 -11.05 -7.34 6.69
N CYS A 72 -11.40 -8.61 6.41
CA CYS A 72 -11.71 -9.61 7.44
C CYS A 72 -10.50 -10.47 7.86
N SER A 73 -9.36 -10.37 7.18
CA SER A 73 -8.16 -11.18 7.42
C SER A 73 -6.90 -10.37 7.14
N ALA A 74 -6.80 -9.20 7.79
CA ALA A 74 -5.67 -8.30 7.67
C ALA A 74 -4.60 -8.61 8.72
N PHE A 75 -3.34 -8.64 8.31
CA PHE A 75 -2.18 -8.78 9.17
C PHE A 75 -1.52 -7.42 9.35
N GLU A 76 -1.23 -7.04 10.59
CA GLU A 76 -0.41 -5.86 10.86
C GLU A 76 1.04 -6.14 10.46
N ILE A 77 1.59 -5.31 9.59
CA ILE A 77 2.98 -5.44 9.10
C ILE A 77 3.88 -4.30 9.58
N TYR A 78 3.28 -3.20 10.05
CA TYR A 78 3.99 -2.05 10.59
C TYR A 78 3.09 -1.27 11.55
N THR A 79 3.70 -0.78 12.63
CA THR A 79 3.11 0.19 13.56
C THR A 79 4.18 1.22 13.91
N ASP A 80 3.83 2.51 13.82
CA ASP A 80 4.69 3.57 14.32
C ASP A 80 4.63 3.60 15.86
N ILE A 81 5.80 3.45 16.48
CA ILE A 81 5.98 3.40 17.93
C ILE A 81 6.15 4.79 18.56
N ASN A 82 6.37 5.83 17.76
CA ASN A 82 6.70 7.17 18.27
C ASN A 82 5.45 8.07 18.45
N ASN A 83 4.34 7.73 17.80
CA ASN A 83 3.08 8.47 17.83
C ASN A 83 2.03 7.76 18.69
N ASN A 84 2.30 7.65 20.00
CA ASN A 84 1.39 7.02 20.96
C ASN A 84 0.36 8.02 21.52
#